data_AF-A0AAU8DNF8-F1
#
_entry.id   AF-A0AAU8DNF8-F1
#
_cell.length_a   1.000
_cell.length_b   1.000
_cell.length_c   1.000
_cell.angle_alpha   90.00
_cell.angle_beta   90.00
_cell.angle_gamma   90.00
#
_symmetry.space_group_name_H-M   'P 1'
#
loop_
_entity.id
_entity.type
_entity.pdbx_description
1 polymer ?
#
loop_
_entity_poly.entity_id
_entity_poly.type
_entity_poly.pdbx_seq_one_letter_code
_entity_poly.pdbx_strand_id
1 'polypeptide(L)'
;MSEQPGGLTPIGVDGAGVCGGDDECFEVLRDVWLFLDNEMDTDARAAVQRHLDDCSPCLEEAGVEEKLKKLVQRTCSGERAPDELRLRVVTAITRTSGADGVERFRDSVEIEIQTRSEQ
;
A
#
# COMPACT_ATOMS: atom_id res chain seq x y z
N MET A 1 -16.98 -27.80 -5.28
CA MET A 1 -16.12 -26.99 -4.39
C MET A 1 -14.89 -26.67 -5.20
N SER A 2 -15.00 -25.68 -6.09
CA SER A 2 -13.91 -25.29 -6.98
C SER A 2 -13.21 -24.13 -6.30
N GLU A 3 -12.01 -24.39 -5.84
CA GLU A 3 -11.15 -23.48 -5.11
C GLU A 3 -10.78 -22.31 -6.02
N GLN A 4 -11.11 -21.09 -5.60
CA GLN A 4 -10.64 -19.88 -6.27
C GLN A 4 -9.27 -19.52 -5.69
N PRO A 5 -8.18 -19.51 -6.47
CA PRO A 5 -6.93 -18.92 -6.01
C PRO A 5 -7.05 -17.39 -6.18
N GLY A 6 -7.55 -16.73 -5.15
CA GLY A 6 -7.50 -15.26 -5.00
C GLY A 6 -6.11 -14.77 -4.59
N GLY A 7 -5.04 -15.34 -5.16
CA GLY A 7 -3.69 -14.87 -4.99
C GLY A 7 -3.41 -13.80 -6.05
N LEU A 8 -3.33 -12.54 -5.63
CA LEU A 8 -2.74 -11.48 -6.44
C LEU A 8 -1.25 -11.83 -6.61
N THR A 9 -0.91 -12.62 -7.63
CA THR A 9 0.48 -12.86 -7.99
C THR A 9 1.04 -11.55 -8.56
N PRO A 10 2.10 -10.97 -7.99
CA PRO A 10 2.73 -9.80 -8.57
C PRO A 10 3.38 -10.15 -9.90
N ILE A 11 3.37 -9.14 -10.77
CA ILE A 11 3.81 -9.04 -12.17
C ILE A 11 4.83 -10.10 -12.63
N GLY A 12 4.46 -10.85 -13.67
CA GLY A 12 5.38 -11.60 -14.53
C GLY A 12 6.00 -10.68 -15.59
N VAL A 13 6.91 -9.79 -15.17
CA VAL A 13 7.67 -8.90 -16.07
C VAL A 13 8.92 -9.62 -16.54
N ASP A 14 8.77 -10.44 -17.57
CA ASP A 14 9.89 -10.94 -18.36
C ASP A 14 10.52 -9.74 -19.09
N GLY A 15 11.58 -9.20 -18.49
CA GLY A 15 12.13 -7.90 -18.85
C GLY A 15 12.52 -7.71 -20.32
N ALA A 16 12.00 -6.63 -20.91
CA ALA A 16 12.67 -5.82 -21.91
C ALA A 16 12.00 -4.43 -21.92
N GLY A 17 12.73 -3.39 -21.51
CA GLY A 17 12.24 -2.00 -21.45
C GLY A 17 11.99 -1.41 -22.85
N VAL A 18 10.82 -1.70 -23.40
CA VAL A 18 10.19 -1.00 -24.53
C VAL A 18 8.71 -0.94 -24.20
N CYS A 19 8.07 0.23 -24.30
CA CYS A 19 6.62 0.35 -24.23
C CYS A 19 5.99 -0.42 -25.43
N GLY A 20 5.65 -1.69 -25.23
CA GLY A 20 5.31 -2.64 -26.29
C GLY A 20 3.81 -2.83 -26.53
N GLY A 21 2.93 -2.32 -25.65
CA GLY A 21 1.48 -2.37 -25.85
C GLY A 21 0.67 -1.81 -24.68
N ASP A 22 -0.63 -1.59 -24.92
CA ASP A 22 -1.60 -1.11 -23.92
C ASP A 22 -1.68 -2.06 -22.71
N ASP A 23 -1.45 -3.35 -22.91
CA ASP A 23 -1.53 -4.39 -21.87
C ASP A 23 -0.43 -4.22 -20.79
N GLU A 24 0.80 -3.85 -21.16
CA GLU A 24 1.89 -3.64 -20.20
C GLU A 24 1.65 -2.39 -19.33
N CYS A 25 1.08 -1.34 -19.93
CA CYS A 25 0.70 -0.13 -19.20
C CYS A 25 -0.43 -0.44 -18.20
N PHE A 26 -1.39 -1.28 -18.60
CA PHE A 26 -2.49 -1.71 -17.73
C PHE A 26 -1.99 -2.49 -16.52
N GLU A 27 -1.02 -3.39 -16.70
CA GLU A 27 -0.44 -4.15 -15.59
C GLU A 27 0.32 -3.25 -14.60
N VAL A 28 1.08 -2.28 -15.10
CA VAL A 28 1.79 -1.31 -14.25
C VAL A 28 0.81 -0.44 -13.47
N LEU A 29 -0.24 0.06 -14.12
CA LEU A 29 -1.26 0.87 -13.47
C LEU A 29 -2.14 0.07 -12.50
N ARG A 30 -2.31 -1.24 -12.69
CA ARG A 30 -2.98 -2.09 -11.70
C ARG A 30 -2.20 -2.13 -10.38
N ASP A 31 -0.87 -2.19 -10.46
CA ASP A 31 -0.01 -2.45 -9.31
C ASP A 31 0.65 -1.19 -8.73
N VAL A 32 0.38 -0.02 -9.31
CA VAL A 32 0.86 1.30 -8.88
C VAL A 32 0.56 1.60 -7.41
N TRP A 33 -0.57 1.12 -6.85
CA TRP A 33 -0.91 1.34 -5.43
C TRP A 33 0.06 0.62 -4.51
N LEU A 34 0.41 -0.63 -4.82
CA LEU A 34 1.40 -1.40 -4.08
C LEU A 34 2.79 -0.76 -4.20
N PHE A 35 3.12 -0.26 -5.38
CA PHE A 35 4.36 0.50 -5.61
C PHE A 35 4.41 1.78 -4.75
N LEU A 36 3.32 2.53 -4.68
CA LEU A 36 3.21 3.75 -3.87
C LEU A 36 3.22 3.48 -2.36
N ASP A 37 2.66 2.35 -1.91
CA ASP A 37 2.68 1.95 -0.48
C ASP A 37 3.95 1.19 -0.07
N ASN A 38 4.85 0.89 -1.02
CA ASN A 38 6.03 0.07 -0.79
C ASN A 38 5.72 -1.36 -0.31
N GLU A 39 4.63 -1.92 -0.85
CA GLU A 39 4.13 -3.28 -0.57
C GLU A 39 4.46 -4.27 -1.69
N MET A 40 5.60 -4.06 -2.37
CA MET A 40 6.08 -4.94 -3.44
C MET A 40 7.49 -5.43 -3.14
N ASP A 41 7.82 -6.61 -3.66
CA ASP A 41 9.19 -7.12 -3.66
C ASP A 41 10.13 -6.19 -4.44
N THR A 42 11.43 -6.24 -4.11
CA THR A 42 12.44 -5.35 -4.69
C THR A 42 12.52 -5.43 -6.21
N ASP A 43 12.38 -6.63 -6.76
CA ASP A 43 12.49 -6.88 -8.20
C ASP A 43 11.26 -6.32 -8.94
N ALA A 44 10.07 -6.54 -8.38
CA ALA A 44 8.82 -6.01 -8.92
C ALA A 44 8.80 -4.47 -8.85
N ARG A 45 9.26 -3.89 -7.74
CA ARG A 45 9.43 -2.44 -7.60
C ARG A 45 10.37 -1.88 -8.67
N ALA A 46 11.51 -2.51 -8.90
CA ALA A 46 12.47 -2.06 -9.91
C ALA A 46 11.87 -2.10 -11.33
N ALA A 47 11.00 -3.07 -11.60
CA ALA A 47 10.33 -3.18 -12.89
C ALA A 47 9.28 -2.08 -13.13
N VAL A 48 8.42 -1.85 -12.15
CA VAL A 48 7.45 -0.74 -12.19
C VAL A 48 8.18 0.59 -12.33
N GLN A 49 9.24 0.82 -11.54
CA GLN A 49 10.04 2.04 -11.61
C GLN A 49 10.57 2.29 -13.01
N ARG A 50 11.21 1.29 -13.63
CA ARG A 50 11.74 1.40 -14.99
C ARG A 50 10.66 1.76 -16.01
N HIS A 51 9.48 1.14 -15.91
CA HIS A 51 8.38 1.46 -16.81
C HIS A 51 7.90 2.90 -16.61
N LEU A 52 7.76 3.38 -15.36
CA LEU A 52 7.41 4.77 -15.09
C LEU A 52 8.47 5.76 -15.59
N ASP A 53 9.75 5.37 -15.57
CA ASP A 53 10.85 6.18 -16.11
C ASP A 53 10.80 6.27 -17.65
N ASP A 54 10.36 5.19 -18.31
CA ASP A 54 10.30 5.09 -19.79
C ASP A 54 8.94 5.54 -20.37
N CYS A 55 7.87 5.56 -19.57
CA CYS A 55 6.48 5.77 -20.02
C CYS A 55 5.83 7.00 -19.35
N SER A 56 5.92 8.15 -20.02
CA SER A 56 5.29 9.42 -19.58
C SER A 56 3.80 9.31 -19.19
N PRO A 57 2.91 8.64 -19.96
CA PRO A 57 1.50 8.59 -19.58
C PRO A 57 1.26 7.80 -18.28
N CYS A 58 1.98 6.71 -18.05
CA CYS A 58 1.89 5.97 -16.80
C CYS A 58 2.45 6.78 -15.62
N LEU A 59 3.50 7.57 -15.83
CA LEU A 59 4.05 8.48 -14.83
C LEU A 59 3.03 9.58 -14.42
N GLU A 60 2.29 10.12 -15.39
CA GLU A 60 1.26 11.12 -15.13
C GLU A 60 0.11 10.54 -14.30
N GLU A 61 -0.40 9.37 -14.67
CA GLU A 61 -1.48 8.69 -13.94
C GLU A 61 -1.05 8.29 -12.51
N ALA A 62 0.14 7.72 -12.35
CA ALA A 62 0.71 7.41 -11.03
C ALA A 62 0.84 8.68 -10.16
N GLY A 63 1.15 9.82 -10.77
CA GLY A 63 1.19 11.12 -10.12
C GLY A 63 -0.18 11.63 -9.64
N VAL A 64 -1.28 11.26 -10.31
CA VAL A 64 -2.65 11.54 -9.85
C VAL A 64 -2.97 10.72 -8.60
N GLU A 65 -2.63 9.43 -8.62
CA GLU A 65 -2.88 8.52 -7.50
C GLU A 65 -2.05 8.88 -6.27
N GLU A 66 -0.80 9.31 -6.45
CA GLU A 66 0.04 9.82 -5.36
C GLU A 66 -0.58 11.07 -4.71
N LYS A 67 -1.11 12.00 -5.52
CA LYS A 67 -1.81 13.19 -5.01
C LYS A 67 -3.08 12.79 -4.25
N LEU A 68 -3.83 11.81 -4.74
CA LEU A 68 -5.02 11.29 -4.07
C LEU A 68 -4.64 10.68 -2.72
N LYS A 69 -3.59 9.84 -2.65
CA LYS A 69 -3.06 9.29 -1.40
C LYS A 69 -2.69 10.39 -0.41
N LYS A 70 -1.93 11.39 -0.84
CA LYS A 70 -1.55 12.54 -0.01
C LYS A 70 -2.78 13.30 0.52
N LEU A 71 -3.80 13.47 -0.31
CA LEU A 71 -5.05 14.14 0.08
C LEU A 71 -5.81 13.34 1.14
N VAL A 72 -5.97 12.03 0.94
CA VAL A 72 -6.62 11.14 1.90
C VAL A 72 -5.83 11.11 3.20
N GLN A 73 -4.51 10.98 3.14
CA GLN A 73 -3.65 11.03 4.33
C GLN A 73 -3.82 12.35 5.07
N ARG A 74 -3.77 13.50 4.39
CA ARG A 74 -3.96 14.79 5.06
C ARG A 74 -5.33 14.93 5.73
N THR A 75 -6.39 14.45 5.08
CA THR A 75 -7.77 14.68 5.52
C THR A 75 -8.20 13.67 6.59
N CYS A 76 -7.72 12.43 6.48
CA CYS A 76 -8.13 11.32 7.34
C CYS A 76 -7.08 10.94 8.39
N SER A 77 -5.84 11.43 8.32
CA SER A 77 -4.81 11.20 9.35
C SER A 77 -4.77 12.29 10.44
N GLY A 78 -5.78 13.16 10.50
CA GLY A 78 -5.85 14.29 11.42
C GLY A 78 -6.21 13.92 12.86
N GLU A 79 -6.77 12.73 13.10
CA GLU A 79 -7.09 12.27 14.44
C GLU A 79 -5.86 11.61 15.07
N ARG A 80 -5.29 12.30 16.08
CA ARG A 80 -4.22 11.75 16.89
C ARG A 80 -4.71 10.43 17.49
N ALA A 81 -4.00 9.34 17.21
CA ALA A 81 -4.29 8.05 17.82
C ALA A 81 -4.41 8.23 19.35
N PRO A 82 -5.49 7.71 19.99
CA PRO A 82 -5.67 7.82 21.43
C PRO A 82 -4.42 7.37 22.19
N ASP A 83 -4.05 8.09 23.24
CA ASP A 83 -2.80 7.82 23.97
C ASP A 83 -2.74 6.38 24.51
N GLU A 84 -3.89 5.81 24.87
CA GLU A 84 -4.01 4.42 25.27
C GLU A 84 -3.58 3.47 24.14
N LEU A 85 -4.10 3.65 22.93
CA LEU A 85 -3.74 2.83 21.77
C LEU A 85 -2.26 2.99 21.43
N ARG A 86 -1.76 4.23 21.47
CA ARG A 86 -0.34 4.52 21.21
C ARG A 86 0.57 3.82 22.23
N LEU A 87 0.24 3.90 23.53
CA LEU A 87 1.01 3.25 24.59
C LEU A 87 0.98 1.72 24.44
N ARG A 88 -0.18 1.14 24.12
CA ARG A 88 -0.34 -0.30 23.85
C ARG A 88 0.55 -0.76 22.70
N VAL A 89 0.51 -0.05 21.57
CA VAL A 89 1.32 -0.36 20.37
C VAL A 89 2.82 -0.26 20.68
N VAL A 90 3.28 0.83 21.30
CA VAL A 90 4.71 1.00 21.66
C VAL A 90 5.16 -0.09 22.62
N THR A 91 4.35 -0.44 23.62
CA THR A 91 4.66 -1.51 24.58
C THR A 91 4.75 -2.86 23.88
N ALA A 92 3.81 -3.16 22.99
CA ALA A 92 3.80 -4.41 22.22
C ALA A 92 5.04 -4.52 21.32
N ILE A 93 5.37 -3.48 20.55
CA ILE A 93 6.55 -3.44 19.67
C ILE A 93 7.85 -3.58 20.49
N THR A 94 7.94 -2.89 21.62
CA THR A 94 9.12 -2.95 22.50
C THR A 94 9.32 -4.35 23.10
N ARG A 95 8.22 -5.06 23.41
CA ARG A 95 8.27 -6.44 23.90
C ARG A 95 8.72 -7.43 22.83
N THR A 96 8.21 -7.30 21.60
CA THR A 96 8.49 -8.24 20.51
C THR A 96 9.86 -8.04 19.86
N SER A 97 10.48 -6.87 20.02
CA SER A 97 11.86 -6.62 19.57
C SER A 97 12.92 -7.25 20.50
N GLY A 98 12.49 -7.84 21.63
CA GLY A 98 13.32 -8.70 22.49
C GLY A 98 13.09 -10.19 22.20
N ALA A 99 13.93 -10.76 21.32
CA ALA A 99 14.24 -12.18 21.16
C ALA A 99 13.14 -13.24 20.87
N ASP A 100 11.84 -13.04 21.06
CA ASP A 100 10.87 -14.14 20.96
C ASP A 100 9.56 -13.78 20.23
N GLY A 101 9.31 -14.47 19.10
CA GLY A 101 8.00 -14.87 18.52
C GLY A 101 6.86 -13.83 18.36
N VAL A 102 6.33 -13.70 17.13
CA VAL A 102 5.10 -12.94 16.84
C VAL A 102 3.86 -13.68 17.34
N GLU A 103 3.43 -13.42 18.58
CA GLU A 103 2.09 -13.83 19.04
C GLU A 103 1.02 -12.89 18.45
N ARG A 104 0.01 -13.47 17.77
CA ARG A 104 -1.10 -12.71 17.19
C ARG A 104 -2.02 -12.20 18.30
N PHE A 105 -1.82 -10.95 18.69
CA PHE A 105 -2.69 -10.25 19.64
C PHE A 105 -4.02 -9.88 18.95
N ARG A 106 -5.09 -10.60 19.28
CA ARG A 106 -6.46 -10.30 18.79
C ARG A 106 -7.22 -9.63 19.93
N ASP A 107 -7.03 -8.32 20.06
CA ASP A 107 -7.78 -7.50 21.01
C ASP A 107 -8.81 -6.71 20.22
N SER A 108 -10.09 -6.86 20.55
CA SER A 108 -11.18 -6.18 19.87
C SER A 108 -11.18 -4.70 20.28
N VAL A 109 -10.83 -3.81 19.36
CA VAL A 109 -10.95 -2.37 19.56
C VAL A 109 -12.28 -1.91 18.99
N GLU A 110 -13.13 -1.32 19.84
CA GLU A 110 -14.36 -0.66 19.42
C GLU A 110 -14.02 0.81 19.11
N ILE A 111 -14.12 1.20 17.84
CA ILE A 111 -13.79 2.55 17.37
C ILE A 111 -15.11 3.26 17.03
N GLU A 112 -15.46 4.30 17.77
CA GLU A 112 -16.60 5.17 17.46
C GLU A 112 -16.15 6.31 16.53
N ILE A 113 -16.50 6.22 15.25
CA ILE A 113 -16.24 7.28 14.27
C ILE A 113 -17.33 8.34 14.40
N GLN A 114 -17.00 9.50 14.99
CA GLN A 114 -17.90 10.65 15.03
C GLN A 114 -17.67 11.54 13.81
N THR A 115 -18.54 11.42 12.81
CA THR A 115 -18.53 12.35 11.67
C THR A 115 -18.98 13.74 12.15
N ARG A 116 -18.06 14.70 12.14
CA ARG A 116 -18.41 16.10 12.39
C ARG A 116 -19.15 16.65 11.18
N SER A 117 -20.48 16.58 11.23
CA SER A 117 -21.36 17.26 10.29
C SER A 117 -21.10 18.77 10.29
N GLU A 118 -21.04 19.32 9.10
CA GLU A 118 -20.74 20.71 8.76
C GLU A 118 -21.79 21.68 9.37
N GLN A 119 -21.32 22.85 9.83
CA GLN A 119 -22.13 24.04 10.07
C GLN A 119 -22.06 24.93 8.83
#